data_AF-A0A8H6BWE8-F1
#
_entry.id   AF-A0A8H6BWE8-F1
#
_cell.length_a   1.000
_cell.length_b   1.000
_cell.length_c   1.000
_cell.angle_alpha   90.00
_cell.angle_beta   90.00
_cell.angle_gamma   90.00
#
_symmetry.space_group_name_H-M   'P 1'
#
loop_
_entity.id
_entity.type
_entity.pdbx_description
1 polymer ?
#
loop_
_entity_poly.entity_id
_entity_poly.type
_entity_poly.pdbx_seq_one_letter_code
_entity_poly.pdbx_strand_id
1 'polypeptide(L)'
;MSRSNTNKTGFDKKLNSFVWTIEWIMLNEQGEQVTKFISYRLKESLVLQDSVPMNIINNKFTKPVEKCYLKFYLHDVIHKGKMIRLNGGDKISDVLKDKIVLEYPTIYVAANDECLQDRIIDSLQLAEEEEDDTTDSSEDDSSDSESDDDDSGSETSSIGDGSGEDNDSDSAPEETSSKLPPFSQKFFEASAEPKPIIEEIGSNKTVEEP
;
A
#
# COMPACT_ATOMS: atom_id res chain seq x y z
N MET A 1 14.19 -9.77 -10.03
CA MET A 1 12.97 -8.99 -9.77
C MET A 1 11.94 -9.88 -9.04
N SER A 2 11.81 -9.76 -7.71
CA SER A 2 10.81 -10.54 -6.95
C SER A 2 9.53 -9.76 -6.66
N ARG A 3 9.59 -8.41 -6.64
CA ARG A 3 8.43 -7.53 -6.36
C ARG A 3 7.43 -7.54 -7.51
N SER A 4 7.89 -7.58 -8.76
CA SER A 4 7.03 -7.67 -9.94
C SER A 4 6.05 -8.86 -9.85
N ASN A 5 6.51 -10.01 -9.35
CA ASN A 5 5.70 -11.23 -9.23
C ASN A 5 4.56 -11.11 -8.20
N THR A 6 4.71 -10.23 -7.20
CA THR A 6 3.69 -9.97 -6.18
C THR A 6 2.86 -8.73 -6.49
N ASN A 7 3.23 -7.95 -7.50
CA ASN A 7 2.51 -6.73 -7.86
C ASN A 7 1.16 -7.06 -8.51
N LYS A 8 0.07 -6.58 -7.90
CA LYS A 8 -1.30 -6.69 -8.40
C LYS A 8 -1.95 -5.31 -8.58
N THR A 9 -1.14 -4.25 -8.65
CA THR A 9 -1.59 -2.89 -8.92
C THR A 9 -2.10 -2.79 -10.35
N GLY A 10 -3.22 -2.08 -10.55
CA GLY A 10 -3.82 -1.90 -11.87
C GLY A 10 -5.32 -1.65 -11.82
N PHE A 11 -5.95 -1.55 -12.98
CA PHE A 11 -7.41 -1.35 -13.06
C PHE A 11 -8.17 -2.67 -12.86
N ASP A 12 -9.04 -2.73 -11.86
CA ASP A 12 -9.90 -3.89 -11.61
C ASP A 12 -11.29 -3.69 -12.23
N LYS A 13 -11.58 -4.42 -13.32
CA LYS A 13 -12.87 -4.35 -14.01
C LYS A 13 -14.06 -4.73 -13.13
N LYS A 14 -13.88 -5.64 -12.15
CA LYS A 14 -14.99 -6.07 -11.28
C LYS A 14 -15.34 -5.02 -10.24
N LEU A 15 -14.34 -4.31 -9.75
CA LEU A 15 -14.51 -3.24 -8.77
C LEU A 15 -14.71 -1.86 -9.43
N ASN A 16 -14.53 -1.78 -10.75
CA ASN A 16 -14.57 -0.56 -11.56
C ASN A 16 -13.74 0.57 -10.95
N SER A 17 -12.52 0.27 -10.52
CA SER A 17 -11.62 1.19 -9.82
C SER A 17 -10.17 0.76 -10.01
N PHE A 18 -9.25 1.71 -9.98
CA PHE A 18 -7.83 1.39 -9.87
C PHE A 18 -7.54 0.86 -8.47
N VAL A 19 -6.77 -0.22 -8.40
CA VAL A 19 -6.40 -0.85 -7.15
C VAL A 19 -4.89 -0.91 -6.98
N TRP A 20 -4.45 -0.77 -5.75
CA TRP A 20 -3.05 -0.76 -5.34
C TRP A 20 -2.68 -2.04 -4.61
N THR A 21 -1.48 -2.52 -4.89
CA THR A 21 -0.71 -3.35 -3.95
C THR A 21 0.05 -2.40 -3.05
N ILE A 22 0.07 -2.65 -1.75
CA ILE A 22 0.83 -1.82 -0.80
C ILE A 22 1.57 -2.75 0.15
N GLU A 23 2.87 -2.51 0.30
CA GLU A 23 3.68 -3.16 1.31
C GLU A 23 3.74 -2.29 2.56
N TRP A 24 3.45 -2.91 3.69
CA TRP A 24 3.40 -2.25 4.99
C TRP A 24 4.57 -2.74 5.83
N ILE A 25 5.29 -1.79 6.41
CA ILE A 25 6.38 -2.05 7.34
C ILE A 25 6.03 -1.39 8.66
N MET A 26 5.81 -2.22 9.68
CA MET A 26 5.50 -1.72 11.03
C MET A 26 6.79 -1.47 11.78
N LEU A 27 6.89 -0.28 12.37
CA LEU A 27 8.03 0.13 13.19
C LEU A 27 7.68 0.09 14.68
N ASN A 28 8.64 -0.30 15.53
CA ASN A 28 8.53 -0.17 16.98
C ASN A 28 8.82 1.28 17.43
N GLU A 29 8.76 1.51 18.73
CA GLU A 29 9.09 2.80 19.35
C GLU A 29 10.54 3.24 19.09
N GLN A 30 11.43 2.28 18.84
CA GLN A 30 12.84 2.49 18.52
C GLN A 30 13.10 2.72 17.01
N GLY A 31 12.06 2.69 16.17
CA GLY A 31 12.19 2.85 14.71
C GLY A 31 12.68 1.60 13.96
N GLU A 32 12.74 0.44 14.62
CA GLU A 32 13.10 -0.83 14.01
C GLU A 32 11.87 -1.56 13.44
N GLN A 33 12.08 -2.31 12.37
CA GLN A 33 11.04 -3.11 11.73
C GLN A 33 10.62 -4.29 12.61
N VAL A 34 9.35 -4.31 13.03
CA VAL A 34 8.73 -5.39 13.80
C VAL A 34 8.14 -6.46 12.88
N THR A 35 7.39 -6.01 11.87
CA THR A 35 6.71 -6.90 10.94
C THR A 35 6.53 -6.24 9.58
N LYS A 36 6.36 -7.08 8.57
CA LYS A 36 6.16 -6.68 7.19
C LYS A 36 5.07 -7.55 6.56
N PHE A 37 4.15 -6.93 5.84
CA PHE A 37 3.07 -7.61 5.14
C PHE A 37 2.64 -6.85 3.90
N ILE A 38 1.97 -7.52 2.97
CA ILE A 38 1.53 -6.94 1.71
C ILE A 38 0.00 -7.04 1.65
N SER A 39 -0.65 -5.90 1.42
CA SER A 39 -2.06 -5.83 1.09
C SER A 39 -2.23 -5.74 -0.43
N TYR A 40 -3.22 -6.45 -0.96
CA TYR A 40 -3.50 -6.49 -2.39
C TYR A 40 -4.86 -5.88 -2.70
N ARG A 41 -4.99 -5.34 -3.91
CA ARG A 41 -6.25 -4.85 -4.47
C ARG A 41 -6.96 -3.80 -3.59
N LEU A 42 -6.19 -2.92 -2.96
CA LEU A 42 -6.72 -1.78 -2.19
C LEU A 42 -7.26 -0.73 -3.15
N LYS A 43 -8.55 -0.36 -3.05
CA LYS A 43 -9.13 0.67 -3.91
C LYS A 43 -8.43 2.00 -3.72
N GLU A 44 -8.12 2.71 -4.80
CA GLU A 44 -7.51 4.04 -4.76
C GLU A 44 -8.35 5.06 -3.96
N SER A 45 -9.68 4.87 -3.93
CA SER A 45 -10.63 5.74 -3.23
C SER A 45 -10.72 5.48 -1.72
N LEU A 46 -10.03 4.44 -1.22
CA LEU A 46 -10.00 4.11 0.20
C LEU A 46 -9.12 5.10 0.95
N VAL A 47 -9.52 5.44 2.18
CA VAL A 47 -8.70 6.25 3.10
C VAL A 47 -7.50 5.43 3.56
N LEU A 48 -6.31 6.05 3.60
CA LEU A 48 -5.07 5.35 3.92
C LEU A 48 -5.13 4.64 5.28
N GLN A 49 -5.60 5.33 6.33
CA GLN A 49 -5.76 4.74 7.67
C GLN A 49 -6.66 3.51 7.72
N ASP A 50 -7.70 3.48 6.88
CA ASP A 50 -8.64 2.36 6.84
C ASP A 50 -8.14 1.15 6.06
N SER A 51 -7.15 1.37 5.18
CA SER A 51 -6.52 0.30 4.40
C SER A 51 -5.56 -0.60 5.20
N VAL A 52 -5.24 -0.18 6.42
CA VAL A 52 -4.29 -0.87 7.30
C VAL A 52 -4.97 -2.05 8.01
N PRO A 53 -4.42 -3.27 7.92
CA PRO A 53 -4.99 -4.44 8.59
C PRO A 53 -4.66 -4.41 10.09
N MET A 54 -5.50 -3.73 10.86
CA MET A 54 -5.36 -3.56 12.31
C MET A 54 -5.26 -4.87 13.08
N ASN A 55 -5.84 -5.96 12.57
CA ASN A 55 -5.74 -7.29 13.19
C ASN A 55 -4.28 -7.78 13.27
N ILE A 56 -3.45 -7.41 12.29
CA ILE A 56 -2.03 -7.78 12.27
C ILE A 56 -1.25 -6.88 13.22
N ILE A 57 -1.59 -5.60 13.24
CA ILE A 57 -0.97 -4.58 14.10
C ILE A 57 -1.21 -4.88 15.57
N ASN A 58 -2.47 -5.03 15.99
CA ASN A 58 -2.83 -5.17 17.39
C ASN A 58 -2.30 -6.47 18.02
N ASN A 59 -2.02 -7.50 17.21
CA ASN A 59 -1.37 -8.72 17.70
C ASN A 59 0.14 -8.55 17.95
N LYS A 60 0.76 -7.49 17.45
CA LYS A 60 2.20 -7.22 17.55
C LYS A 60 2.54 -6.11 18.53
N PHE A 61 1.63 -5.20 18.82
CA PHE A 61 1.81 -4.20 19.85
C PHE A 61 1.44 -4.75 21.24
N THR A 62 2.20 -4.36 22.26
CA THR A 62 1.91 -4.68 23.67
C THR A 62 0.64 -3.97 24.17
N LYS A 63 0.24 -2.88 23.51
CA LYS A 63 -0.97 -2.10 23.80
C LYS A 63 -1.78 -1.96 22.51
N PRO A 64 -3.12 -2.06 22.56
CA PRO A 64 -3.95 -1.78 21.40
C PRO A 64 -3.76 -0.32 20.97
N VAL A 65 -3.39 -0.11 19.71
CA VAL A 65 -3.20 1.23 19.13
C VAL A 65 -4.43 1.56 18.28
N GLU A 66 -5.02 2.73 18.48
CA GLU A 66 -6.11 3.18 17.62
C GLU A 66 -5.56 3.69 16.27
N LYS A 67 -6.34 3.51 15.21
CA LYS A 67 -5.98 3.92 13.83
C LYS A 67 -5.55 5.39 13.74
N CYS A 68 -6.19 6.26 14.51
CA CYS A 68 -5.98 7.70 14.48
C CYS A 68 -4.58 8.13 14.97
N TYR A 69 -3.93 7.29 15.79
CA TYR A 69 -2.58 7.58 16.30
C TYR A 69 -1.47 7.07 15.38
N LEU A 70 -1.82 6.34 14.31
CA LEU A 70 -0.84 5.82 13.38
C LEU A 70 -0.33 6.94 12.47
N LYS A 71 1.00 7.05 12.39
CA LYS A 71 1.71 7.92 11.48
C LYS A 71 2.22 7.08 10.30
N PHE A 72 2.15 7.66 9.11
CA PHE A 72 2.45 6.99 7.85
C PHE A 72 3.60 7.67 7.14
N TYR A 73 4.51 6.88 6.60
CA TYR A 73 5.65 7.37 5.83
C TYR A 73 5.88 6.52 4.59
N LEU A 74 6.11 7.15 3.44
CA LEU A 74 6.48 6.47 2.21
C LEU A 74 7.99 6.29 2.15
N HIS A 75 8.44 5.11 1.72
CA HIS A 75 9.82 4.90 1.33
C HIS A 75 10.19 5.77 0.13
N ASP A 76 11.18 6.65 0.29
CA ASP A 76 11.71 7.40 -0.83
C ASP A 76 12.66 6.53 -1.67
N VAL A 77 12.44 6.56 -2.98
CA VAL A 77 13.24 5.84 -3.97
C VAL A 77 14.34 6.72 -4.58
N ILE A 78 14.21 8.05 -4.44
CA ILE A 78 15.16 9.04 -4.93
C ILE A 78 16.28 9.20 -3.89
N HIS A 79 15.93 9.57 -2.66
CA HIS A 79 16.90 9.79 -1.60
C HIS A 79 17.04 8.56 -0.70
N LYS A 80 18.22 7.93 -0.75
CA LYS A 80 18.51 6.73 0.05
C LYS A 80 18.38 7.00 1.54
N GLY A 81 17.54 6.19 2.21
CA GLY A 81 17.39 6.22 3.67
C GLY A 81 16.48 7.34 4.19
N LYS A 82 15.95 8.19 3.29
CA LYS A 82 14.94 9.18 3.63
C LYS A 82 13.51 8.62 3.44
N MET A 83 12.53 9.23 4.09
CA MET A 83 11.13 8.84 4.07
C MET A 83 10.23 10.06 3.94
N ILE A 84 9.13 9.96 3.21
CA ILE A 84 8.20 11.08 2.98
C ILE A 84 6.99 10.92 3.89
N ARG A 85 6.65 11.94 4.68
CA ARG A 85 5.47 11.89 5.56
C ARG A 85 4.17 11.86 4.73
N LEU A 86 3.25 10.98 5.12
CA LEU A 86 1.94 10.84 4.48
C LEU A 86 0.81 11.23 5.44
N ASN A 87 -0.26 11.81 4.90
CA ASN A 87 -1.49 12.05 5.64
C ASN A 87 -2.35 10.78 5.64
N GLY A 88 -2.72 10.30 6.83
CA GLY A 88 -3.53 9.10 6.98
C GLY A 88 -5.02 9.30 6.69
N GLY A 89 -5.52 10.54 6.75
CA GLY A 89 -6.93 10.87 6.54
C GLY A 89 -7.35 10.99 5.07
N ASP A 90 -6.39 11.07 4.16
CA ASP A 90 -6.64 11.25 2.74
C ASP A 90 -6.78 9.90 2.01
N LYS A 91 -7.31 9.95 0.79
CA LYS A 91 -7.44 8.77 -0.07
C LYS A 91 -6.09 8.31 -0.57
N ILE A 92 -5.93 7.02 -0.81
CA ILE A 92 -4.70 6.44 -1.37
C ILE A 92 -4.31 7.14 -2.69
N SER A 93 -5.28 7.48 -3.54
CA SER A 93 -5.05 8.24 -4.78
C SER A 93 -4.33 9.56 -4.54
N ASP A 94 -4.76 10.30 -3.53
CA ASP A 94 -4.30 11.67 -3.27
C ASP A 94 -2.95 11.64 -2.54
N VAL A 95 -2.78 10.66 -1.64
CA VAL A 95 -1.54 10.43 -0.89
C VAL A 95 -0.38 10.02 -1.80
N LEU A 96 -0.65 9.20 -2.81
CA LEU A 96 0.36 8.71 -3.75
C LEU A 96 0.48 9.57 -5.01
N LYS A 97 -0.37 10.59 -5.15
CA LYS A 97 -0.29 11.53 -6.27
C LYS A 97 1.06 12.24 -6.26
N ASP A 98 1.66 12.36 -7.43
CA ASP A 98 2.95 13.04 -7.63
C ASP A 98 4.10 12.41 -6.81
N LYS A 99 3.98 11.12 -6.43
CA LYS A 99 5.03 10.35 -5.76
C LYS A 99 5.52 9.22 -6.64
N ILE A 100 6.83 8.96 -6.59
CA ILE A 100 7.47 7.90 -7.36
C ILE A 100 7.64 6.67 -6.47
N VAL A 101 7.22 5.51 -6.99
CA VAL A 101 7.33 4.22 -6.30
C VAL A 101 7.83 3.14 -7.26
N LEU A 102 8.58 2.17 -6.73
CA LEU A 102 9.10 1.04 -7.51
C LEU A 102 8.17 -0.18 -7.36
N GLU A 103 7.48 -0.54 -8.45
CA GLU A 103 6.44 -1.56 -8.54
C GLU A 103 5.17 -1.22 -7.76
N TYR A 104 5.30 -1.11 -6.44
CA TYR A 104 4.23 -0.74 -5.53
C TYR A 104 4.79 -0.03 -4.29
N PRO A 105 4.03 0.89 -3.68
CA PRO A 105 4.46 1.68 -2.53
C PRO A 105 4.85 0.79 -1.35
N THR A 106 5.89 1.23 -0.63
CA THR A 106 6.28 0.69 0.66
C THR A 106 6.01 1.74 1.71
N ILE A 107 5.04 1.48 2.59
CA ILE A 107 4.57 2.43 3.60
C ILE A 107 5.00 1.93 4.98
N TYR A 108 5.77 2.75 5.67
CA TYR A 108 6.10 2.58 7.07
C TYR A 108 4.97 3.11 7.93
N VAL A 109 4.66 2.37 8.98
CA VAL A 109 3.63 2.73 9.95
C VAL A 109 4.26 2.69 11.34
N ALA A 110 4.13 3.80 12.06
CA ALA A 110 4.67 3.95 13.41
C ALA A 110 3.63 4.60 14.33
N ALA A 111 3.64 4.22 15.61
CA ALA A 111 2.84 4.89 16.64
C ALA A 111 3.53 6.18 17.14
N ASN A 112 4.87 6.16 17.20
CA ASN A 112 5.69 7.30 17.61
C ASN A 112 6.65 7.68 16.47
N ASP A 113 6.98 8.97 16.38
CA ASP A 113 7.81 9.56 15.32
C ASP A 113 9.15 10.09 15.81
N GLU A 114 9.40 10.12 17.12
CA GLU A 114 10.60 10.71 17.72
C GLU A 114 11.91 10.13 17.13
N CYS A 115 11.96 8.82 16.89
CA CYS A 115 13.15 8.16 16.33
C CYS A 115 13.27 8.26 14.79
N LEU A 116 12.27 8.84 14.11
CA LEU A 116 12.19 8.88 12.64
C LEU A 116 12.43 10.28 12.08
N GLN A 117 12.42 11.32 12.91
CA GLN A 117 12.58 12.72 12.49
C GLN A 117 13.82 12.95 11.62
N ASP A 118 14.94 12.31 11.98
CA ASP A 118 16.22 12.45 11.24
C ASP A 118 16.16 11.92 9.80
N ARG A 119 15.16 11.08 9.48
CA ARG A 119 14.99 10.44 8.17
C ARG A 119 13.81 10.99 7.39
N ILE A 120 12.98 11.84 7.99
CA ILE A 120 11.79 12.38 7.34
C ILE A 120 12.18 13.58 6.48
N ILE A 121 11.74 13.58 5.22
CA ILE A 121 11.78 14.77 4.35
C ILE A 121 10.39 15.40 4.40
N ASP A 122 10.34 16.70 4.69
CA ASP A 122 9.15 17.49 4.42
C ASP A 122 9.15 17.94 2.96
N SER A 123 7.98 17.95 2.31
CA SER A 123 7.85 18.23 0.86
C SER A 123 8.47 19.56 0.39
N LEU A 124 8.81 20.47 1.30
CA LEU A 124 9.53 21.71 1.00
C LEU A 124 11.03 21.47 0.72
N GLN A 125 11.69 20.57 1.47
CA GLN A 125 13.11 20.24 1.23
C GLN A 125 13.33 19.47 -0.08
N LEU A 126 12.30 18.78 -0.55
CA LEU A 126 12.32 18.08 -1.84
C LEU A 126 12.32 19.05 -3.04
N ALA A 127 11.80 20.27 -2.87
CA ALA A 127 11.82 21.30 -3.92
C ALA A 127 13.14 22.10 -3.92
N GLU A 128 13.82 22.19 -2.77
CA GLU A 128 15.09 22.92 -2.64
C GLU A 128 16.30 22.10 -3.10
N GLU A 129 16.24 20.76 -3.06
CA GLU A 129 17.32 19.88 -3.55
C GLU A 129 17.33 19.72 -5.09
N GLU A 130 16.32 20.21 -5.83
CA GLU A 130 16.36 20.23 -7.32
C GLU A 130 17.06 21.48 -7.91
N GLU A 131 17.46 22.47 -7.10
CA GLU A 131 18.11 23.70 -7.60
C GLU A 131 19.64 23.79 -7.37
N ASP A 132 20.28 22.83 -6.69
CA ASP A 132 21.70 22.97 -6.31
C ASP A 132 22.63 21.86 -6.84
N ASP A 133 22.62 21.64 -8.15
CA ASP A 133 23.67 20.88 -8.86
C ASP A 133 24.24 21.68 -10.04
N THR A 134 24.59 22.95 -9.80
CA THR A 134 25.45 23.74 -10.70
C THR A 134 26.52 24.52 -9.91
N THR A 135 27.41 23.78 -9.24
CA THR A 135 28.75 24.31 -8.96
C THR A 135 29.64 24.10 -10.19
N ASP A 136 29.51 25.00 -11.16
CA ASP A 136 30.64 25.35 -12.02
C ASP A 136 30.74 26.87 -12.12
N SER A 137 31.69 27.42 -11.37
CA SER A 137 32.13 28.80 -11.53
C SER A 137 33.24 28.83 -12.57
N SER A 138 32.94 29.29 -13.78
CA SER A 138 33.77 30.29 -14.46
C SER A 138 33.02 30.98 -15.58
N GLU A 139 33.04 32.31 -15.52
CA GLU A 139 32.66 33.21 -16.60
C GLU A 139 33.63 33.03 -17.78
N ASP A 140 33.11 32.71 -18.95
CA ASP A 140 33.77 32.93 -20.24
C ASP A 140 32.67 33.23 -21.29
N ASP A 141 32.84 34.41 -21.87
CA ASP A 141 32.06 35.06 -22.91
C ASP A 141 32.60 34.63 -24.27
N SER A 142 31.79 33.99 -25.12
CA SER A 142 31.97 34.03 -26.58
C SER A 142 30.72 33.60 -27.32
N SER A 143 30.14 34.59 -28.00
CA SER A 143 29.16 34.48 -29.08
C SER A 143 29.61 33.54 -30.20
N ASP A 144 28.71 32.70 -30.68
CA ASP A 144 28.62 32.48 -32.13
C ASP A 144 27.18 32.18 -32.55
N SER A 145 26.73 32.95 -33.54
CA SER A 145 25.41 32.86 -34.18
C SER A 145 25.62 32.19 -35.51
N GLU A 146 25.03 31.03 -35.75
CA GLU A 146 24.92 30.49 -37.10
C GLU A 146 23.52 29.94 -37.33
N SER A 147 22.89 30.53 -38.33
CA SER A 147 21.50 30.38 -38.75
C SER A 147 21.25 29.11 -39.58
N ASP A 148 19.96 28.82 -39.71
CA ASP A 148 19.27 28.18 -40.84
C ASP A 148 19.55 26.69 -41.14
N ASP A 149 18.50 25.88 -41.01
CA ASP A 149 17.86 25.35 -42.22
C ASP A 149 16.42 24.86 -41.93
N ASP A 150 15.51 25.45 -42.70
CA ASP A 150 14.12 25.07 -42.95
C ASP A 150 14.07 23.69 -43.64
N ASP A 151 13.17 22.78 -43.23
CA ASP A 151 12.31 22.14 -44.23
C ASP A 151 11.01 21.61 -43.61
N SER A 152 9.94 21.95 -44.29
CA SER A 152 8.54 21.73 -43.97
C SER A 152 7.97 20.84 -45.07
N GLY A 153 7.52 19.62 -44.75
CA GLY A 153 7.15 18.67 -45.81
C GLY A 153 6.25 17.50 -45.41
N SER A 154 4.97 17.80 -45.22
CA SER A 154 3.78 17.03 -45.63
C SER A 154 3.64 15.52 -45.36
N GLU A 155 2.57 15.23 -44.62
CA GLU A 155 1.49 14.28 -44.90
C GLU A 155 1.64 13.42 -46.18
N THR A 156 1.64 12.09 -46.02
CA THR A 156 1.19 11.17 -47.07
C THR A 156 0.32 10.08 -46.45
N SER A 157 -0.99 10.30 -46.57
CA SER A 157 -2.02 9.27 -46.57
C SER A 157 -1.77 8.28 -47.71
N SER A 158 -1.65 7.00 -47.40
CA SER A 158 -1.85 5.92 -48.38
C SER A 158 -2.40 4.68 -47.70
N ILE A 159 -3.73 4.62 -47.69
CA ILE A 159 -4.55 3.46 -48.05
C ILE A 159 -3.77 2.19 -48.44
N GLY A 160 -3.84 1.20 -47.55
CA GLY A 160 -3.57 -0.21 -47.85
C GLY A 160 -4.83 -1.02 -47.54
N ASP A 161 -5.73 -1.10 -48.53
CA ASP A 161 -6.82 -2.07 -48.59
C ASP A 161 -6.22 -3.46 -48.86
N GLY A 162 -6.46 -4.37 -47.93
CA GLY A 162 -6.03 -5.76 -47.96
C GLY A 162 -7.12 -6.62 -47.35
N SER A 163 -8.20 -6.78 -48.12
CA SER A 163 -9.30 -7.71 -47.89
C SER A 163 -8.78 -9.15 -47.73
N GLY A 164 -9.26 -9.86 -46.71
CA GLY A 164 -8.88 -11.26 -46.45
C GLY A 164 -9.68 -11.90 -45.31
N GLU A 165 -10.94 -12.22 -45.61
CA GLU A 165 -11.67 -13.44 -45.22
C GLU A 165 -11.62 -13.89 -43.75
N ASP A 166 -12.69 -13.53 -43.04
CA ASP A 166 -13.65 -14.43 -42.39
C ASP A 166 -13.13 -15.79 -41.88
N ASN A 167 -12.93 -15.89 -40.57
CA ASN A 167 -13.21 -17.13 -39.83
C ASN A 167 -13.86 -16.79 -38.49
N ASP A 168 -15.18 -16.65 -38.55
CA ASP A 168 -16.07 -16.91 -37.42
C ASP A 168 -15.79 -18.32 -36.88
N SER A 169 -15.25 -18.40 -35.67
CA SER A 169 -15.32 -19.63 -34.89
C SER A 169 -15.95 -19.31 -33.54
N ASP A 170 -17.28 -19.21 -33.60
CA ASP A 170 -18.22 -19.26 -32.51
C ASP A 170 -18.12 -20.64 -31.83
N SER A 171 -17.61 -20.70 -30.59
CA SER A 171 -17.79 -21.85 -29.70
C SER A 171 -17.53 -21.50 -28.24
N ALA A 172 -18.61 -21.08 -27.59
CA ALA A 172 -18.96 -21.51 -26.23
C ALA A 172 -20.41 -22.03 -26.30
N PRO A 173 -20.92 -22.88 -25.39
CA PRO A 173 -20.29 -23.41 -24.16
C PRO A 173 -20.40 -24.94 -24.03
N GLU A 174 -19.62 -25.57 -23.15
CA GLU A 174 -20.13 -26.71 -22.37
C GLU A 174 -19.55 -26.69 -20.95
N GLU A 175 -20.47 -26.63 -19.98
CA GLU A 175 -20.19 -26.80 -18.56
C GLU A 175 -19.96 -28.28 -18.26
N THR A 176 -18.82 -28.63 -17.66
CA THR A 176 -18.70 -29.88 -16.92
C THR A 176 -18.40 -29.58 -15.46
N SER A 177 -19.49 -29.51 -14.70
CA SER A 177 -19.55 -29.69 -13.25
C SER A 177 -18.94 -31.03 -12.84
N SER A 178 -17.91 -31.00 -11.98
CA SER A 178 -17.40 -32.09 -11.13
C SER A 178 -16.16 -31.56 -10.38
N LYS A 179 -15.95 -31.65 -9.07
CA LYS A 179 -16.64 -32.29 -7.95
C LYS A 179 -15.97 -31.71 -6.70
N LEU A 180 -16.75 -31.17 -5.75
CA LEU A 180 -16.24 -30.64 -4.49
C LEU A 180 -15.54 -31.76 -3.68
N PRO A 181 -14.42 -31.49 -2.99
CA PRO A 181 -13.85 -32.45 -2.05
C PRO A 181 -14.86 -32.68 -0.90
N PRO A 182 -15.00 -33.93 -0.41
CA PRO A 182 -15.93 -34.25 0.65
C PRO A 182 -15.61 -33.47 1.93
N PHE A 183 -16.62 -32.76 2.41
CA PHE A 183 -16.68 -32.12 3.72
C PHE A 183 -16.55 -33.21 4.79
N SER A 184 -15.37 -33.37 5.41
CA SER A 184 -15.20 -34.22 6.59
C SER A 184 -15.52 -33.39 7.83
N GLN A 185 -16.82 -33.30 8.16
CA GLN A 185 -17.26 -32.96 9.50
C GLN A 185 -17.52 -34.28 10.25
N LYS A 186 -16.50 -34.76 10.94
CA LYS A 186 -16.64 -35.50 12.20
C LYS A 186 -15.85 -34.70 13.22
N PHE A 187 -16.52 -33.75 13.87
CA PHE A 187 -16.96 -33.93 15.26
C PHE A 187 -15.80 -34.45 16.10
N PHE A 188 -15.05 -33.51 16.67
CA PHE A 188 -14.33 -33.76 17.90
C PHE A 188 -15.35 -34.27 18.91
N GLU A 189 -15.14 -35.52 19.28
CA GLU A 189 -15.74 -36.19 20.41
C GLU A 189 -15.55 -35.28 21.63
N ALA A 190 -16.68 -34.84 22.18
CA ALA A 190 -16.74 -34.05 23.39
C ALA A 190 -16.18 -34.90 24.53
N SER A 191 -14.92 -34.65 24.88
CA SER A 191 -14.37 -35.07 26.17
C SER A 191 -15.17 -34.36 27.24
N ALA A 192 -15.96 -35.13 27.98
CA ALA A 192 -16.72 -34.68 29.11
C ALA A 192 -15.75 -34.23 30.21
N GLU A 193 -15.62 -32.92 30.39
CA GLU A 193 -15.16 -32.35 31.64
C GLU A 193 -16.28 -31.55 32.31
N PRO A 194 -16.45 -31.71 33.64
CA PRO A 194 -17.68 -31.37 34.34
C PRO A 194 -17.82 -29.86 34.56
N LYS A 195 -19.08 -29.42 34.53
CA LYS A 195 -19.55 -28.08 34.93
C LYS A 195 -18.90 -27.64 36.24
N PRO A 196 -18.41 -26.39 36.37
CA PRO A 196 -18.18 -25.83 37.69
C PRO A 196 -19.53 -25.60 38.37
N ILE A 197 -19.62 -26.19 39.57
CA ILE A 197 -20.66 -26.06 40.57
C ILE A 197 -20.85 -24.57 40.92
N ILE A 198 -22.09 -24.10 40.84
CA ILE A 198 -22.51 -22.85 41.51
C ILE A 198 -22.72 -23.23 42.98
N GLU A 199 -21.73 -22.93 43.82
CA GLU A 199 -21.90 -22.90 45.27
C GLU A 199 -22.46 -21.53 45.66
N GLU A 200 -23.76 -21.53 45.92
CA GLU A 200 -24.46 -20.45 46.60
C GLU A 200 -24.05 -20.46 48.08
N ILE A 201 -22.96 -19.77 48.40
CA ILE A 201 -22.59 -19.46 49.79
C ILE A 201 -23.48 -18.33 50.29
N GLY A 202 -24.64 -18.70 50.82
CA GLY A 202 -25.28 -17.90 51.85
C GLY A 202 -24.48 -18.02 53.14
N SER A 203 -24.10 -16.89 53.75
CA SER A 203 -24.02 -16.81 55.21
C SER A 203 -23.89 -15.37 55.68
N ASN A 204 -24.98 -14.95 56.32
CA ASN A 204 -25.08 -13.86 57.28
C ASN A 204 -23.87 -13.82 58.23
N LYS A 205 -23.37 -12.61 58.52
CA LYS A 205 -22.77 -12.32 59.82
C LYS A 205 -22.96 -10.86 60.24
N THR A 206 -23.87 -10.71 61.18
CA THR A 206 -24.09 -9.64 62.17
C THR A 206 -22.79 -9.07 62.74
N VAL A 207 -22.74 -7.74 62.95
CA VAL A 207 -22.12 -7.12 64.15
C VAL A 207 -22.90 -5.82 64.50
N GLU A 208 -23.41 -5.79 65.73
CA GLU A 208 -23.99 -4.63 66.47
C GLU A 208 -22.93 -3.56 66.81
N GLU A 209 -23.40 -2.31 66.91
CA GLU A 209 -23.21 -1.24 67.94
C GLU A 209 -22.04 -1.29 68.96
N PRO A 210 -21.68 -0.18 69.67
CA PRO A 210 -22.50 0.99 70.05
C PRO A 210 -22.02 2.37 69.58
#